data_AF-A0A388NU81-F1
#
_entry.id   AF-A0A388NU81-F1
#
_cell.length_a   1.000
_cell.length_b   1.000
_cell.length_c   1.000
_cell.angle_alpha   90.00
_cell.angle_beta   90.00
_cell.angle_gamma   90.00
#
_symmetry.space_group_name_H-M   'P 1'
#
loop_
_entity.id
_entity.type
_entity.pdbx_description
1 polymer ?
#
loop_
_entity_poly.entity_id
_entity_poly.type
_entity_poly.pdbx_seq_one_letter_code
_entity_poly.pdbx_strand_id
1 'polypeptide(L)'
;MKQTHLVTGPFPELWRDADSVVVIDGIGLDGKVFVNDPNIEVTLIKSPEILCDITDEEFQAFESASELVFQDLAKELNRQHGSVYPLRYWRIVVGAWFQQFAQVVHMRLKIAEYVFETHGALKVAKLDLTWQEILPVTHDEASLLFATDIWNHQIYVEAFNFVANSSAENVLVSSPERNKELLEYRQNVNFGLPTPQPKSKLESLLAKIFTKSESCLGRCCSV
;
A
#
# COMPACT_ATOMS: atom_id res chain seq x y z
N MET A 1 -33.11 -12.50 -5.82
CA MET A 1 -31.94 -12.99 -5.06
C MET A 1 -31.28 -11.76 -4.50
N LYS A 2 -31.02 -11.69 -3.19
CA LYS A 2 -30.49 -10.48 -2.54
C LYS A 2 -29.10 -10.17 -3.10
N GLN A 3 -28.90 -8.96 -3.63
CA GLN A 3 -27.63 -8.55 -4.19
C GLN A 3 -26.74 -8.00 -3.08
N THR A 4 -25.72 -8.78 -2.68
CA THR A 4 -24.75 -8.39 -1.64
C THR A 4 -23.44 -7.96 -2.26
N HIS A 5 -22.98 -6.75 -1.94
CA HIS A 5 -21.69 -6.24 -2.40
C HIS A 5 -20.65 -6.23 -1.27
N LEU A 6 -19.38 -6.39 -1.64
CA LEU A 6 -18.24 -6.06 -0.79
C LEU A 6 -17.86 -4.59 -1.02
N VAL A 7 -17.81 -3.81 0.06
CA VAL A 7 -17.47 -2.38 0.06
C VAL A 7 -16.22 -2.17 0.92
N THR A 8 -15.21 -1.53 0.36
CA THR A 8 -13.89 -1.38 1.00
C THR A 8 -13.36 0.05 0.95
N GLY A 9 -14.23 1.00 0.58
CA GLY A 9 -13.94 2.44 0.56
C GLY A 9 -15.24 3.26 0.53
N PRO A 10 -15.15 4.59 0.75
CA PRO A 10 -16.28 5.51 0.89
C PRO A 10 -16.88 5.95 -0.46
N PHE A 11 -16.69 5.18 -1.53
CA PHE A 11 -17.16 5.54 -2.87
C PHE A 11 -18.62 5.06 -3.04
N PRO A 12 -19.60 5.97 -3.16
CA PRO A 12 -21.01 5.59 -3.16
C PRO A 12 -21.38 4.61 -4.28
N GLU A 13 -20.71 4.73 -5.42
CA GLU A 13 -20.93 3.88 -6.58
C GLU A 13 -20.62 2.39 -6.31
N LEU A 14 -19.91 2.04 -5.23
CA LEU A 14 -19.66 0.64 -4.85
C LEU A 14 -20.92 -0.07 -4.33
N TRP A 15 -21.90 0.68 -3.82
CA TRP A 15 -23.05 0.12 -3.10
C TRP A 15 -24.42 0.62 -3.58
N ARG A 16 -24.49 1.63 -4.44
CA ARG A 16 -25.76 2.23 -4.92
C ARG A 16 -26.79 1.23 -5.47
N ASP A 17 -26.33 0.13 -6.08
CA ASP A 17 -27.20 -0.89 -6.69
C ASP A 17 -27.29 -2.18 -5.87
N ALA A 18 -26.95 -2.14 -4.57
CA ALA A 18 -26.96 -3.29 -3.68
C ALA A 18 -28.18 -3.31 -2.75
N ASP A 19 -28.71 -4.50 -2.48
CA ASP A 19 -29.72 -4.71 -1.42
C ASP A 19 -29.06 -4.78 -0.04
N SER A 20 -27.80 -5.24 0.01
CA SER A 20 -27.00 -5.29 1.22
C SER A 20 -25.50 -5.21 0.93
N VAL A 21 -24.73 -4.87 1.95
CA VAL A 21 -23.28 -4.71 1.85
C VAL A 21 -22.56 -5.36 3.01
N VAL A 22 -21.40 -5.94 2.72
CA VAL A 22 -20.36 -6.26 3.69
C VAL A 22 -19.30 -5.17 3.57
N VAL A 23 -19.04 -4.44 4.64
CA VAL A 23 -18.14 -3.29 4.64
C VAL A 23 -16.91 -3.60 5.49
N ILE A 24 -15.73 -3.51 4.92
CA ILE A 24 -14.45 -3.65 5.65
C ILE A 24 -14.04 -2.28 6.16
N ASP A 25 -13.79 -2.16 7.46
CA ASP A 25 -13.34 -0.94 8.15
C ASP A 25 -14.17 0.28 7.73
N GLY A 26 -15.49 0.10 7.72
CA GLY A 26 -16.48 0.98 7.09
C GLY A 26 -16.66 2.37 7.69
N ILE A 27 -15.65 2.91 8.36
CA ILE A 27 -15.62 4.25 8.95
C ILE A 27 -14.45 5.00 8.32
N GLY A 28 -14.75 6.04 7.55
CA GLY A 28 -13.74 6.93 7.00
C GLY A 28 -12.98 7.68 8.08
N LEU A 29 -11.84 8.27 7.72
CA LEU A 29 -11.02 9.06 8.66
C LEU A 29 -11.79 10.27 9.26
N ASP A 30 -12.88 10.70 8.60
CA ASP A 30 -13.80 11.73 9.10
C ASP A 30 -14.87 11.19 10.08
N GLY A 31 -14.80 9.91 10.42
CA GLY A 31 -15.73 9.22 11.32
C GLY A 31 -17.06 8.84 10.67
N LYS A 32 -17.25 9.06 9.37
CA LYS A 32 -18.50 8.71 8.69
C LYS A 32 -18.49 7.28 8.17
N VAL A 33 -19.65 6.64 8.24
CA VAL A 33 -19.84 5.32 7.68
C VAL A 33 -19.88 5.42 6.15
N PHE A 34 -19.20 4.51 5.46
CA PHE A 34 -19.13 4.48 3.98
C PHE A 34 -20.51 4.37 3.32
N VAL A 35 -21.44 3.68 4.00
CA VAL A 35 -22.82 3.44 3.53
C VAL A 35 -23.78 4.08 4.51
N ASN A 36 -24.55 5.07 4.03
CA ASN A 36 -25.47 5.87 4.85
C ASN A 36 -26.93 5.81 4.36
N ASP A 37 -27.27 4.82 3.53
CA ASP A 37 -28.63 4.59 3.06
C ASP A 37 -29.37 3.64 4.03
N PRO A 38 -30.49 4.07 4.65
CA PRO A 38 -31.25 3.22 5.58
C PRO A 38 -31.93 2.02 4.91
N ASN A 39 -32.02 1.99 3.58
CA ASN A 39 -32.61 0.87 2.83
C ASN A 39 -31.59 -0.25 2.54
N ILE A 40 -30.30 -0.02 2.79
CA ILE A 40 -29.24 -0.99 2.55
C ILE A 40 -28.88 -1.65 3.88
N GLU A 41 -28.98 -2.99 3.94
CA GLU A 41 -28.52 -3.73 5.10
C GLU A 41 -26.99 -3.77 5.13
N VAL A 42 -26.40 -3.32 6.25
CA VAL A 42 -24.95 -3.20 6.41
C VAL A 42 -24.43 -4.24 7.41
N THR A 43 -23.48 -5.06 6.97
CA THR A 43 -22.64 -5.90 7.83
C THR A 43 -21.24 -5.29 7.92
N LEU A 44 -20.80 -4.92 9.12
CA LEU A 44 -19.48 -4.32 9.33
C LEU A 44 -18.46 -5.38 9.75
N ILE A 45 -17.34 -5.40 9.03
CA ILE A 45 -16.14 -6.18 9.35
C ILE A 45 -15.07 -5.23 9.88
N LYS A 46 -14.52 -5.56 11.05
CA LYS A 46 -13.48 -4.76 11.69
C LYS A 46 -12.17 -5.51 11.65
N SER A 47 -11.21 -4.98 10.90
CA SER A 47 -9.92 -5.61 10.69
C SER A 47 -9.15 -5.90 11.98
N PRO A 48 -9.12 -5.02 13.01
CA PRO A 48 -8.39 -5.32 14.25
C PRO A 48 -8.87 -6.58 14.97
N GLU A 49 -10.16 -6.92 14.87
CA GLU A 49 -10.75 -8.10 15.52
C GLU A 49 -10.36 -9.40 14.79
N ILE A 50 -9.94 -9.31 13.52
CA ILE A 50 -9.48 -10.47 12.74
C ILE A 50 -7.96 -10.61 12.89
N LEU A 51 -7.25 -9.49 12.83
CA LEU A 51 -5.79 -9.47 12.80
C LEU A 51 -5.16 -9.72 14.18
N CYS A 52 -5.92 -9.62 15.27
CA CYS A 52 -5.42 -9.94 16.62
C CYS A 52 -5.17 -11.43 16.84
N ASP A 53 -5.72 -12.30 15.99
CA ASP A 53 -5.67 -13.76 16.14
C ASP A 53 -4.56 -14.40 15.29
N ILE A 54 -3.68 -13.61 14.66
CA ILE A 54 -2.55 -14.13 13.87
C ILE A 54 -1.58 -14.87 14.79
N THR A 55 -1.32 -16.14 14.48
CA THR A 55 -0.40 -16.96 15.28
C THR A 55 1.06 -16.73 14.90
N ASP A 56 2.00 -17.11 15.78
CA ASP A 56 3.43 -17.05 15.49
C ASP A 56 3.80 -17.91 14.26
N GLU A 57 3.15 -19.06 14.09
CA GLU A 57 3.34 -19.93 12.93
C GLU A 57 2.87 -19.25 11.63
N GLU A 58 1.72 -18.58 11.65
CA GLU A 58 1.23 -17.81 10.50
C GLU A 58 2.16 -16.66 10.15
N PHE A 59 2.65 -15.95 11.17
CA PHE A 59 3.61 -14.86 10.98
C PHE A 59 4.92 -15.35 10.36
N GLN A 60 5.48 -16.46 10.86
CA GLN A 60 6.69 -17.08 10.29
C GLN A 60 6.50 -17.56 8.84
N ALA A 61 5.31 -18.10 8.53
CA ALA A 61 4.96 -18.49 7.16
C ALA A 61 4.92 -17.27 6.23
N PHE A 62 4.34 -16.16 6.68
CA PHE A 62 4.37 -14.89 5.96
C PHE A 62 5.81 -14.39 5.73
N GLU A 63 6.65 -14.37 6.76
CA GLU A 63 8.04 -13.90 6.63
C GLU A 63 8.82 -14.75 5.61
N SER A 64 8.63 -16.06 5.64
CA SER A 64 9.26 -16.99 4.71
C SER A 64 8.81 -16.76 3.27
N ALA A 65 7.51 -16.58 3.04
CA ALA A 65 6.95 -16.28 1.73
C ALA A 65 7.41 -14.91 1.22
N SER A 66 7.44 -13.90 2.10
CA SER A 66 7.90 -12.54 1.80
C SER A 66 9.36 -12.51 1.36
N GLU A 67 10.24 -13.28 2.01
CA GLU A 67 11.65 -13.38 1.61
C GLU A 67 11.83 -14.01 0.22
N LEU A 68 11.02 -15.01 -0.15
CA LEU A 68 11.06 -15.58 -1.50
C LEU A 68 10.66 -14.55 -2.56
N VAL A 69 9.58 -13.79 -2.31
CA VAL A 69 9.15 -12.70 -3.19
C VAL A 69 10.23 -11.61 -3.28
N PHE A 70 10.89 -11.28 -2.17
CA PHE A 70 11.98 -10.30 -2.16
C PHE A 70 13.18 -10.74 -3.01
N GLN A 71 13.52 -12.03 -2.99
CA GLN A 71 14.58 -12.57 -3.83
C GLN A 71 14.26 -12.44 -5.32
N ASP A 72 13.01 -12.67 -5.70
CA ASP A 72 12.56 -12.50 -7.08
C ASP A 72 12.50 -11.03 -7.49
N LEU A 73 12.07 -10.14 -6.59
CA LEU A 73 12.15 -8.70 -6.78
C LEU A 73 13.62 -8.25 -7.02
N ALA A 74 14.57 -8.74 -6.22
CA ALA A 74 15.97 -8.41 -6.38
C ALA A 74 16.56 -8.87 -7.72
N LYS A 75 16.14 -10.04 -8.23
CA LYS A 75 16.51 -10.52 -9.57
C LYS A 75 15.94 -9.61 -10.65
N GLU A 76 14.68 -9.22 -10.51
CA GLU A 76 14.00 -8.34 -11.46
C GLU A 76 14.62 -6.94 -11.48
N LEU A 77 14.95 -6.38 -10.32
CA LEU A 77 15.66 -5.10 -10.22
C LEU A 77 17.02 -5.17 -10.92
N ASN A 78 17.79 -6.22 -10.68
CA ASN A 78 19.04 -6.45 -11.42
C ASN A 78 18.83 -6.51 -12.93
N ARG A 79 17.79 -7.22 -13.39
CA ARG A 79 17.44 -7.32 -14.80
C ARG A 79 17.09 -5.96 -15.42
N GLN A 80 16.27 -5.16 -14.74
CA GLN A 80 15.83 -3.85 -15.20
C GLN A 80 16.96 -2.82 -15.22
N HIS A 81 17.88 -2.90 -14.25
CA HIS A 81 19.03 -1.99 -14.14
C HIS A 81 20.27 -2.45 -14.90
N GLY A 82 20.25 -3.63 -15.53
CA GLY A 82 21.42 -4.22 -16.19
C GLY A 82 22.59 -4.46 -15.23
N SER A 83 22.29 -4.73 -13.95
CA SER A 83 23.26 -4.87 -12.87
C SER A 83 23.29 -6.30 -12.31
N VAL A 84 24.30 -6.60 -11.51
CA VAL A 84 24.42 -7.89 -10.80
C VAL A 84 24.75 -7.63 -9.33
N TYR A 85 23.93 -6.81 -8.68
CA TYR A 85 24.09 -6.51 -7.27
C TYR A 85 23.61 -7.67 -6.39
N PRO A 86 24.28 -7.93 -5.26
CA PRO A 86 23.88 -8.99 -4.34
C PRO A 86 22.54 -8.66 -3.65
N LEU A 87 21.83 -9.68 -3.18
CA LEU A 87 20.55 -9.52 -2.45
C LEU A 87 20.64 -8.50 -1.30
N ARG A 88 21.78 -8.50 -0.57
CA ARG A 88 22.03 -7.54 0.52
C ARG A 88 21.99 -6.08 0.05
N TYR A 89 22.45 -5.78 -1.17
CA TYR A 89 22.39 -4.43 -1.72
C TYR A 89 20.93 -3.99 -1.86
N TRP A 90 20.10 -4.81 -2.51
CA TRP A 90 18.68 -4.50 -2.67
C TRP A 90 17.94 -4.42 -1.34
N ARG A 91 18.34 -5.24 -0.35
CA ARG A 91 17.79 -5.17 1.01
C ARG A 91 18.06 -3.81 1.68
N ILE A 92 19.21 -3.20 1.40
CA ILE A 92 19.53 -1.86 1.88
C ILE A 92 18.74 -0.79 1.11
N VAL A 93 18.61 -0.93 -0.22
CA VAL A 93 18.00 0.10 -1.07
C VAL A 93 16.48 0.12 -0.97
N VAL A 94 15.82 -1.03 -1.03
CA VAL A 94 14.34 -1.14 -1.09
C VAL A 94 13.74 -2.05 -0.02
N GLY A 95 14.56 -2.69 0.83
CA GLY A 95 14.08 -3.70 1.79
C GLY A 95 13.07 -3.14 2.79
N ALA A 96 13.30 -1.94 3.34
CA ALA A 96 12.37 -1.32 4.28
C ALA A 96 10.99 -1.06 3.64
N TRP A 97 10.98 -0.51 2.42
CA TRP A 97 9.76 -0.31 1.65
C TRP A 97 9.04 -1.62 1.35
N PHE A 98 9.78 -2.62 0.89
CA PHE A 98 9.20 -3.92 0.55
C PHE A 98 8.58 -4.59 1.78
N GLN A 99 9.26 -4.55 2.92
CA GLN A 99 8.76 -5.13 4.16
C GLN A 99 7.42 -4.50 4.56
N GLN A 100 7.33 -3.17 4.52
CA GLN A 100 6.08 -2.47 4.80
C GLN A 100 4.98 -2.85 3.79
N PHE A 101 5.30 -2.83 2.50
CA PHE A 101 4.37 -3.21 1.44
C PHE A 101 3.84 -4.64 1.63
N ALA A 102 4.74 -5.60 1.87
CA ALA A 102 4.38 -7.01 2.06
C ALA A 102 3.46 -7.21 3.27
N GLN A 103 3.74 -6.54 4.39
CA GLN A 103 2.89 -6.60 5.59
C GLN A 103 1.48 -6.05 5.31
N VAL A 104 1.40 -4.89 4.66
CA VAL A 104 0.13 -4.26 4.32
C VAL A 104 -0.69 -5.17 3.40
N VAL A 105 -0.09 -5.72 2.34
CA VAL A 105 -0.75 -6.66 1.42
C VAL A 105 -1.21 -7.92 2.15
N HIS A 106 -0.37 -8.50 3.02
CA HIS A 106 -0.70 -9.69 3.78
C HIS A 106 -1.91 -9.48 4.70
N MET A 107 -1.98 -8.34 5.40
CA MET A 107 -3.15 -7.99 6.22
C MET A 107 -4.45 -7.97 5.38
N ARG A 108 -4.42 -7.39 4.18
CA ARG A 108 -5.60 -7.34 3.30
C ARG A 108 -6.00 -8.71 2.78
N LEU A 109 -5.03 -9.59 2.52
CA LEU A 109 -5.28 -10.99 2.17
C LEU A 109 -5.97 -11.73 3.32
N LYS A 110 -5.48 -11.61 4.55
CA LYS A 110 -6.10 -12.26 5.72
C LYS A 110 -7.56 -11.82 5.93
N ILE A 111 -7.84 -10.53 5.76
CA ILE A 111 -9.21 -10.01 5.87
C ILE A 111 -10.07 -10.53 4.71
N ALA A 112 -9.54 -10.57 3.49
CA ALA A 112 -10.24 -11.12 2.34
C ALA A 112 -10.56 -12.62 2.50
N GLU A 113 -9.63 -13.41 3.03
CA GLU A 113 -9.83 -14.82 3.42
C GLU A 113 -11.00 -14.95 4.39
N TYR A 114 -10.96 -14.19 5.50
CA TYR A 114 -12.02 -14.20 6.50
C TYR A 114 -13.40 -13.85 5.91
N VAL A 115 -13.47 -12.78 5.11
CA VAL A 115 -14.72 -12.35 4.48
C VAL A 115 -15.25 -13.42 3.53
N PHE A 116 -14.38 -14.03 2.73
CA PHE A 116 -14.76 -15.10 1.81
C PHE A 116 -15.22 -16.36 2.55
N GLU A 117 -14.55 -16.76 3.63
CA GLU A 117 -14.95 -17.90 4.46
C GLU A 117 -16.31 -17.67 5.14
N THR A 118 -16.57 -16.43 5.56
CA THR A 118 -17.80 -16.07 6.30
C THR A 118 -19.00 -15.83 5.39
N HIS A 119 -18.78 -15.21 4.22
CA HIS A 119 -19.85 -14.73 3.34
C HIS A 119 -19.86 -15.37 1.95
N GLY A 120 -18.86 -16.17 1.60
CA GLY A 120 -18.68 -16.72 0.26
C GLY A 120 -18.26 -15.67 -0.77
N ALA A 121 -18.48 -15.99 -2.05
CA ALA A 121 -18.20 -15.07 -3.14
C ALA A 121 -19.17 -13.88 -3.12
N LEU A 122 -18.62 -12.67 -3.04
CA LEU A 122 -19.36 -11.41 -3.08
C LEU A 122 -19.05 -10.65 -4.37
N LYS A 123 -20.00 -9.81 -4.80
CA LYS A 123 -19.74 -8.87 -5.89
C LYS A 123 -18.86 -7.73 -5.37
N VAL A 124 -17.72 -7.51 -6.00
CA VAL A 124 -16.85 -6.36 -5.72
C VAL A 124 -16.72 -5.50 -6.98
N ALA A 125 -16.98 -4.21 -6.86
CA ALA A 125 -16.78 -3.27 -7.94
C ALA A 125 -15.32 -2.79 -7.93
N LYS A 126 -14.76 -2.51 -9.11
CA LYS A 126 -13.39 -1.98 -9.26
C LYS A 126 -13.48 -0.53 -9.71
N LEU A 127 -12.74 0.35 -9.07
CA LEU A 127 -12.61 1.73 -9.55
C LEU A 127 -11.87 1.73 -10.90
N ASP A 128 -12.27 2.62 -11.81
CA ASP A 128 -11.56 2.88 -13.06
C ASP A 128 -10.19 3.53 -12.76
N LEU A 129 -9.22 2.68 -12.40
CA LEU A 129 -7.91 3.05 -11.86
C LEU A 129 -6.85 2.03 -12.26
N THR A 130 -5.71 2.56 -12.70
CA THR A 130 -4.51 1.77 -12.99
C THR A 130 -3.52 1.82 -11.82
N TRP A 131 -2.71 0.78 -11.67
CA TRP A 131 -1.63 0.77 -10.68
C TRP A 131 -0.63 1.92 -10.88
N GLN A 132 -0.43 2.37 -12.12
CA GLN A 132 0.44 3.49 -12.45
C GLN A 132 -0.04 4.82 -11.85
N GLU A 133 -1.36 4.99 -11.69
CA GLU A 133 -1.92 6.21 -11.11
C GLU A 133 -1.78 6.29 -9.57
N ILE A 134 -1.59 5.13 -8.93
CA ILE A 134 -1.39 4.93 -7.48
C ILE A 134 -0.09 4.18 -7.19
N LEU A 135 0.97 4.48 -7.97
CA LEU A 135 2.31 3.99 -7.68
C LEU A 135 3.05 5.06 -6.88
N PRO A 136 3.48 4.77 -5.64
CA PRO A 136 4.25 5.74 -4.87
C PRO A 136 5.65 5.91 -5.47
N VAL A 137 6.15 7.16 -5.52
CA VAL A 137 7.50 7.49 -5.98
C VAL A 137 8.53 7.28 -4.88
N THR A 138 8.13 7.48 -3.61
CA THR A 138 9.01 7.35 -2.45
C THR A 138 8.44 6.43 -1.37
N HIS A 139 9.29 5.99 -0.46
CA HIS A 139 8.89 5.22 0.72
C HIS A 139 7.87 5.97 1.59
N ASP A 140 8.11 7.24 1.87
CA ASP A 140 7.23 8.06 2.71
C ASP A 140 5.89 8.29 2.03
N GLU A 141 5.91 8.47 0.71
CA GLU A 141 4.71 8.51 -0.10
C GLU A 141 3.92 7.20 -0.05
N ALA A 142 4.60 6.05 -0.12
CA ALA A 142 3.95 4.74 0.01
C ALA A 142 3.23 4.59 1.36
N SER A 143 3.87 5.00 2.45
CA SER A 143 3.27 4.97 3.78
C SER A 143 1.97 5.77 3.87
N LEU A 144 1.93 6.95 3.26
CA LEU A 144 0.75 7.80 3.21
C LEU A 144 -0.31 7.23 2.26
N LEU A 145 0.11 6.70 1.11
CA LEU A 145 -0.77 6.09 0.12
C LEU A 145 -1.52 4.89 0.70
N PHE A 146 -0.87 4.04 1.50
CA PHE A 146 -1.51 2.88 2.13
C PHE A 146 -2.63 3.25 3.11
N ALA A 147 -2.71 4.51 3.55
CA ALA A 147 -3.79 5.02 4.38
C ALA A 147 -4.96 5.63 3.57
N THR A 148 -4.82 5.77 2.25
CA THR A 148 -5.87 6.31 1.38
C THR A 148 -6.93 5.24 1.08
N ASP A 149 -8.17 5.66 0.96
CA ASP A 149 -9.29 4.78 0.62
C ASP A 149 -9.18 4.27 -0.82
N ILE A 150 -8.68 5.08 -1.75
CA ILE A 150 -8.44 4.65 -3.15
C ILE A 150 -7.47 3.47 -3.23
N TRP A 151 -6.35 3.52 -2.49
CA TRP A 151 -5.36 2.45 -2.52
C TRP A 151 -5.85 1.23 -1.77
N ASN A 152 -6.45 1.44 -0.58
CA ASN A 152 -7.07 0.38 0.21
C ASN A 152 -8.12 -0.38 -0.60
N HIS A 153 -9.03 0.34 -1.26
CA HIS A 153 -10.04 -0.27 -2.09
C HIS A 153 -9.43 -1.13 -3.20
N GLN A 154 -8.45 -0.59 -3.94
CA GLN A 154 -7.79 -1.33 -5.02
C GLN A 154 -7.14 -2.63 -4.52
N ILE A 155 -6.37 -2.58 -3.43
CA ILE A 155 -5.68 -3.77 -2.95
C ILE A 155 -6.66 -4.80 -2.37
N TYR A 156 -7.76 -4.37 -1.75
CA TYR A 156 -8.81 -5.30 -1.28
C TYR A 156 -9.53 -5.99 -2.44
N VAL A 157 -9.78 -5.29 -3.55
CA VAL A 157 -10.36 -5.89 -4.76
C VAL A 157 -9.45 -7.00 -5.27
N GLU A 158 -8.14 -6.74 -5.39
CA GLU A 158 -7.19 -7.77 -5.84
C GLU A 158 -7.08 -8.94 -4.84
N ALA A 159 -7.00 -8.64 -3.54
CA ALA A 159 -6.93 -9.66 -2.49
C ALA A 159 -8.16 -10.56 -2.47
N PHE A 160 -9.36 -9.97 -2.55
CA PHE A 160 -10.61 -10.73 -2.55
C PHE A 160 -10.79 -11.56 -3.82
N ASN A 161 -10.48 -11.00 -4.99
CA ASN A 161 -10.53 -11.75 -6.25
C ASN A 161 -9.54 -12.92 -6.27
N PHE A 162 -8.35 -12.73 -5.69
CA PHE A 162 -7.36 -13.79 -5.53
C PHE A 162 -7.89 -14.93 -4.65
N VAL A 163 -8.43 -14.61 -3.47
CA VAL A 163 -8.97 -15.60 -2.51
C VAL A 163 -10.19 -16.32 -3.08
N ALA A 164 -11.13 -15.58 -3.66
CA ALA A 164 -12.35 -16.15 -4.21
C ALA A 164 -12.11 -17.02 -5.46
N ASN A 165 -10.87 -17.05 -5.97
CA ASN A 165 -10.49 -17.65 -7.25
C ASN A 165 -11.46 -17.23 -8.37
N SER A 166 -12.01 -16.02 -8.24
CA SER A 166 -13.06 -15.52 -9.12
C SER A 166 -12.45 -14.48 -10.04
N SER A 167 -12.56 -14.71 -11.34
CA SER A 167 -12.54 -13.63 -12.32
C SER A 167 -13.89 -12.90 -12.28
N ALA A 168 -14.33 -12.47 -11.08
CA ALA A 168 -15.61 -11.79 -10.93
C ALA A 168 -15.66 -10.67 -11.97
N GLU A 169 -16.83 -10.50 -12.61
CA GLU A 169 -17.07 -9.38 -13.51
C GLU A 169 -16.90 -8.10 -12.70
N ASN A 170 -15.67 -7.59 -12.67
CA ASN A 170 -15.33 -6.34 -12.03
C ASN A 170 -16.14 -5.29 -12.78
N VAL A 171 -17.23 -4.83 -12.15
CA VAL A 171 -17.94 -3.67 -12.67
C VAL A 171 -16.99 -2.50 -12.48
N LEU A 172 -16.48 -1.99 -13.60
CA LEU A 172 -15.68 -0.78 -13.60
C LEU A 172 -16.58 0.39 -13.25
N VAL A 173 -16.18 1.10 -12.21
CA VAL A 173 -16.94 2.20 -11.65
C VAL A 173 -16.09 3.47 -11.72
N SER A 174 -16.65 4.50 -12.34
CA SER A 174 -16.09 5.84 -12.28
C SER A 174 -16.72 6.59 -11.10
N SER A 175 -15.87 7.10 -10.21
CA SER A 175 -16.29 7.89 -9.05
C SER A 175 -15.59 9.25 -9.10
N PRO A 176 -16.32 10.38 -9.13
CA PRO A 176 -15.73 11.71 -8.98
C PRO A 176 -14.91 11.86 -7.70
N GLU A 177 -15.34 11.20 -6.62
CA GLU A 177 -14.69 11.18 -5.31
C GLU A 177 -13.28 10.57 -5.40
N ARG A 178 -13.10 9.50 -6.19
CA ARG A 178 -11.77 8.91 -6.46
C ARG A 178 -10.82 9.92 -7.11
N ASN A 179 -11.29 10.75 -8.04
CA ASN A 179 -10.45 11.78 -8.67
C ASN A 179 -10.06 12.89 -7.67
N LYS A 180 -10.99 13.25 -6.79
CA LYS A 180 -10.74 14.22 -5.73
C LYS A 180 -9.69 13.70 -4.75
N GLU A 181 -9.83 12.47 -4.27
CA GLU A 181 -8.87 11.88 -3.33
C GLU A 181 -7.49 11.69 -3.96
N LEU A 182 -7.41 11.24 -5.22
CA LEU A 182 -6.15 11.19 -5.98
C LEU A 182 -5.48 12.57 -6.09
N LEU A 183 -6.28 13.62 -6.34
CA LEU A 183 -5.77 14.98 -6.41
C LEU A 183 -5.24 15.44 -5.05
N GLU A 184 -5.99 15.20 -3.96
CA GLU A 184 -5.59 15.54 -2.60
C GLU A 184 -4.32 14.80 -2.17
N TYR A 185 -4.24 13.50 -2.45
CA TYR A 185 -3.03 12.71 -2.27
C TYR A 185 -1.84 13.31 -3.04
N ARG A 186 -1.99 13.60 -4.35
CA ARG A 186 -0.92 14.18 -5.17
C ARG A 186 -0.53 15.60 -4.77
N GLN A 187 -1.44 16.37 -4.16
CA GLN A 187 -1.14 17.71 -3.65
C GLN A 187 -0.39 17.66 -2.31
N ASN A 188 -0.82 16.78 -1.40
CA ASN A 188 -0.28 16.69 -0.05
C ASN A 188 1.00 15.86 0.04
N VAL A 189 1.18 14.91 -0.88
CA VAL A 189 2.28 13.93 -0.88
C VAL A 189 3.29 14.16 -2.00
N ASN A 190 3.14 15.24 -2.77
CA ASN A 190 4.24 15.78 -3.59
C ASN A 190 5.33 16.37 -2.67
N PHE A 191 6.07 15.49 -2.00
CA PHE A 191 7.49 15.73 -1.76
C PHE A 191 8.13 15.77 -3.13
N GLY A 192 8.03 16.94 -3.77
CA GLY A 192 8.60 17.16 -5.08
C GLY A 192 10.01 16.58 -5.09
N LEU A 193 10.37 15.93 -6.20
CA LEU A 193 11.73 16.05 -6.68
C LEU A 193 12.15 17.51 -6.41
N PRO A 194 13.21 17.74 -5.63
CA PRO A 194 13.40 19.02 -4.99
C PRO A 194 13.35 20.12 -6.04
N THR A 195 12.41 21.07 -5.89
CA THR A 195 12.69 22.43 -6.33
C THR A 195 14.08 22.78 -5.77
N PRO A 196 15.02 23.29 -6.59
CA PRO A 196 16.47 23.25 -6.31
C PRO A 196 16.97 24.11 -5.14
N GLN A 197 16.13 24.47 -4.18
CA GLN A 197 16.43 25.48 -3.15
C GLN A 197 16.84 24.95 -1.75
N PRO A 198 16.42 23.76 -1.23
CA PRO A 198 16.88 23.32 0.09
C PRO A 198 18.26 22.66 0.10
N LYS A 199 18.86 22.34 -1.08
CA LYS A 199 20.20 21.76 -1.17
C LYS A 199 21.28 22.67 -0.55
N SER A 200 21.13 23.98 -0.63
CA SER A 200 22.16 24.93 -0.19
C SER A 200 22.48 24.87 1.32
N LYS A 201 21.47 24.64 2.18
CA LYS A 201 21.67 24.62 3.64
C LYS A 201 22.26 23.28 4.10
N LEU A 202 21.82 22.17 3.51
CA LEU A 202 22.36 20.85 3.78
C LEU A 202 23.80 20.71 3.26
N GLU A 203 24.09 21.22 2.06
CA GLU A 203 25.45 21.27 1.50
C GLU A 203 26.40 22.08 2.39
N SER A 204 25.93 23.20 2.95
CA SER A 204 26.72 23.99 3.90
C SER A 204 27.02 23.28 5.23
N LEU A 205 26.13 22.39 5.67
CA LEU A 205 26.31 21.57 6.87
C LEU A 205 27.22 20.37 6.59
N LEU A 206 27.05 19.72 5.43
CA LEU A 206 27.86 18.59 5.00
C LEU A 206 29.30 19.03 4.66
N ALA A 207 29.50 20.20 4.05
CA ALA A 207 30.84 20.74 3.78
C ALA A 207 31.68 20.88 5.07
N LYS A 208 31.06 21.22 6.21
CA LYS A 208 31.76 21.29 7.51
C LYS A 208 32.26 19.94 8.02
N ILE A 209 31.63 18.84 7.58
CA ILE A 209 32.05 17.48 7.90
C ILE A 209 33.26 17.09 7.03
N PHE A 210 33.30 17.52 5.78
CA PHE A 210 34.38 17.19 4.84
C PHE A 210 35.64 18.09 4.96
N THR A 211 35.56 19.29 5.53
CA THR A 211 36.73 20.19 5.68
C THR A 211 37.63 19.90 6.88
N LYS A 212 37.45 18.79 7.61
CA LYS A 212 38.23 18.48 8.82
C LYS A 212 39.10 17.22 8.74
N SER A 213 39.57 16.84 7.55
CA SER A 213 40.51 15.71 7.38
C SER A 213 41.83 16.06 6.68
N GLU A 214 42.29 17.31 6.73
CA GLU A 214 43.67 17.66 6.34
C GLU A 214 44.43 18.29 7.52
N SER A 215 44.78 17.47 8.51
CA SER A 215 45.92 17.79 9.38
C SER A 215 46.66 16.58 9.95
N CYS A 216 46.37 15.35 9.52
CA CYS A 216 47.06 14.16 10.01
C CYS A 216 47.45 13.23 8.87
N LEU A 217 48.29 13.70 7.95
CA LEU A 217 49.14 12.87 7.10
C LEU A 217 50.18 13.78 6.43
N GLY A 218 51.37 13.86 7.02
CA GLY A 218 52.51 14.55 6.38
C GLY A 218 53.49 15.21 7.33
N ARG A 219 54.22 14.41 8.12
CA ARG A 219 55.64 14.65 8.44
C ARG A 219 56.26 13.47 9.21
N CYS A 220 56.53 12.39 8.48
CA CYS A 220 57.78 11.65 8.66
C CYS A 220 58.66 12.01 7.45
N CYS A 221 59.71 12.82 7.68
CA CYS A 221 60.97 12.82 6.94
C CYS A 221 61.93 13.86 7.57
N SER A 222 63.16 13.41 7.92
CA SER A 222 64.39 14.13 8.31
C SER A 222 64.32 14.96 9.61
N VAL A 223 65.15 14.73 10.65
CA VAL A 223 66.58 14.37 10.73
C VAL A 223 66.81 13.30 11.79
#